data_AF-A0A373HSX5-F1
#
_entry.id   AF-A0A373HSX5-F1
#
_cell.length_a   1.000
_cell.length_b   1.000
_cell.length_c   1.000
_cell.angle_alpha   90.00
_cell.angle_beta   90.00
_cell.angle_gamma   90.00
#
_symmetry.space_group_name_H-M   'P 1'
#
loop_
_entity.id
_entity.type
_entity.pdbx_description
1 polymer ?
#
loop_
_entity_poly.entity_id
_entity_poly.type
_entity_poly.pdbx_seq_one_letter_code
_entity_poly.pdbx_strand_id
1 'polypeptide(L)'
;MREDDYKLSMEKLYQQNKLLISALYEIYGEEIQSTSLFCLEHDISFLTRNKIMMVLNKYSMQHTMSEYLFWKEKIYSEVKDFPNLDNCEFKKMLLLFWKDYVITDE
;
A
#
# COMPACT_ATOMS: atom_id res chain seq x y z
N MET A 1 5.73 5.62 -31.12
CA MET A 1 4.72 6.20 -30.21
C MET A 1 5.42 7.33 -29.48
N ARG A 2 4.91 8.57 -29.53
CA ARG A 2 5.59 9.71 -28.89
C ARG A 2 5.38 9.64 -27.38
N GLU A 3 6.38 10.06 -26.61
CA GLU A 3 6.38 9.99 -25.14
C GLU A 3 5.17 10.72 -24.51
N ASP A 4 4.69 11.77 -25.18
CA ASP A 4 3.51 12.53 -24.77
C ASP A 4 2.20 11.73 -24.93
N ASP A 5 2.09 10.89 -25.96
CA ASP A 5 0.92 10.01 -26.17
C ASP A 5 0.84 8.95 -25.05
N TYR A 6 2.00 8.49 -24.56
CA TYR A 6 2.10 7.55 -23.45
C TYR A 6 1.68 8.19 -22.13
N LYS A 7 2.17 9.40 -21.83
CA LYS A 7 1.77 10.15 -20.63
C LYS A 7 0.26 10.39 -20.59
N LEU A 8 -0.32 10.85 -21.70
CA LEU A 8 -1.76 11.08 -21.82
C LEU A 8 -2.58 9.79 -21.61
N SER A 9 -2.06 8.65 -22.09
CA SER A 9 -2.72 7.35 -21.92
C SER A 9 -2.68 6.88 -20.47
N MET A 10 -1.54 7.08 -19.80
CA MET A 10 -1.37 6.74 -18.37
C MET A 10 -2.26 7.60 -17.46
N GLU A 11 -2.39 8.89 -17.73
CA GLU A 11 -3.29 9.77 -16.98
C GLU A 11 -4.76 9.33 -17.12
N LYS A 12 -5.19 8.98 -18.34
CA LYS A 12 -6.55 8.46 -18.58
C LYS A 12 -6.81 7.17 -17.84
N LEU A 13 -5.85 6.23 -17.86
CA LEU A 13 -5.93 4.98 -17.10
C LEU A 13 -6.03 5.24 -15.59
N TYR A 14 -5.26 6.19 -15.07
CA TYR A 14 -5.32 6.58 -13.66
C TYR A 14 -6.70 7.12 -13.27
N GLN A 15 -7.28 8.00 -14.09
CA GLN A 15 -8.62 8.54 -13.86
C GLN A 15 -9.71 7.45 -13.93
N GLN A 16 -9.61 6.53 -14.90
CA GLN A 16 -10.54 5.40 -15.01
C GLN A 16 -10.46 4.47 -13.79
N ASN A 17 -9.24 4.18 -13.31
CA ASN A 17 -9.06 3.40 -12.08
C ASN A 17 -9.66 4.11 -10.87
N LYS A 18 -9.49 5.42 -10.75
CA LYS A 18 -10.09 6.20 -9.65
C LYS A 18 -11.62 6.11 -9.65
N LEU A 19 -12.25 6.20 -10.82
CA LEU A 19 -13.71 6.06 -10.97
C LEU A 19 -14.18 4.65 -10.63
N LEU A 20 -13.47 3.62 -11.08
CA LEU A 20 -13.78 2.22 -10.76
C LEU A 20 -13.75 1.98 -9.25
N ILE A 21 -12.74 2.52 -8.57
CA ILE A 21 -12.60 2.42 -7.11
C ILE A 21 -13.74 3.10 -6.39
N SER A 22 -14.13 4.30 -6.82
CA SER A 22 -15.29 5.00 -6.28
C SER A 22 -16.57 4.17 -6.42
N ALA A 23 -16.79 3.57 -7.59
CA ALA A 23 -17.96 2.71 -7.83
C ALA A 23 -17.93 1.44 -6.97
N LEU A 24 -16.75 0.85 -6.75
CA LEU A 24 -16.59 -0.29 -5.86
C LEU A 24 -16.96 0.09 -4.42
N TYR A 25 -16.52 1.25 -3.93
CA TYR A 25 -16.92 1.76 -2.62
C TYR A 25 -18.43 2.03 -2.50
N GLU A 26 -19.07 2.53 -3.55
CA GLU A 26 -20.54 2.71 -3.56
C GLU A 26 -21.30 1.38 -3.44
N ILE A 27 -20.78 0.30 -4.02
CA ILE A 27 -21.44 -1.02 -4.05
C ILE A 27 -21.20 -1.81 -2.77
N TYR A 28 -19.95 -1.83 -2.29
CA TYR A 28 -19.51 -2.70 -1.20
C TYR A 28 -19.25 -1.95 0.11
N GLY A 29 -19.35 -0.61 0.11
CA GLY A 29 -19.08 0.21 1.28
C GLY A 29 -17.64 0.09 1.78
N GLU A 30 -17.46 0.25 3.10
CA GLU A 30 -16.16 0.12 3.78
C GLU A 30 -15.65 -1.33 3.87
N GLU A 31 -16.37 -2.32 3.32
CA GLU A 31 -15.96 -3.73 3.37
C GLU A 31 -14.79 -4.06 2.43
N ILE A 32 -14.45 -3.17 1.49
CA ILE A 32 -13.32 -3.41 0.59
C ILE A 32 -12.00 -3.10 1.27
N GLN A 33 -11.37 -4.15 1.80
CA GLN A 33 -10.02 -4.11 2.33
C GLN A 33 -9.03 -4.62 1.28
N SER A 34 -8.35 -3.71 0.59
CA SER A 34 -7.31 -4.05 -0.38
C SER A 34 -6.08 -3.17 -0.19
N THR A 35 -4.90 -3.79 -0.17
CA THR A 35 -3.62 -3.07 -0.15
C THR A 35 -3.49 -2.13 -1.35
N SER A 36 -4.02 -2.49 -2.52
CA SER A 36 -3.93 -1.63 -3.71
C SER A 36 -4.82 -0.39 -3.60
N LEU A 37 -6.02 -0.51 -3.02
CA LEU A 37 -6.87 0.65 -2.74
C LEU A 37 -6.25 1.56 -1.71
N PHE A 38 -5.77 0.99 -0.61
CA PHE A 38 -5.04 1.72 0.42
C PHE A 38 -3.86 2.51 -0.18
N CYS A 39 -3.09 1.88 -1.06
CA CYS A 39 -1.99 2.57 -1.74
C CYS A 39 -2.46 3.76 -2.58
N LEU A 40 -3.61 3.64 -3.25
CA LEU A 40 -4.15 4.72 -4.08
C LEU A 40 -4.72 5.88 -3.25
N GLU A 41 -5.35 5.59 -2.12
CA GLU A 41 -5.91 6.61 -1.21
C GLU A 41 -4.82 7.43 -0.50
N HIS A 42 -3.67 6.82 -0.26
CA HIS A 42 -2.55 7.42 0.46
C HIS A 42 -1.38 7.83 -0.46
N ASP A 43 -1.61 7.89 -1.79
CA ASP A 43 -0.59 8.25 -2.79
C ASP A 43 0.71 7.41 -2.68
N ILE A 44 0.60 6.15 -2.27
CA ILE A 44 1.72 5.21 -2.16
C ILE A 44 2.03 4.66 -3.55
N SER A 45 3.19 5.06 -4.09
CA SER A 45 3.65 4.55 -5.38
C SER A 45 3.89 3.04 -5.36
N PHE A 46 3.83 2.41 -6.54
CA PHE A 46 4.18 1.00 -6.72
C PHE A 46 5.58 0.66 -6.18
N LEU A 47 6.55 1.56 -6.38
CA LEU A 47 7.92 1.38 -5.88
C LEU A 47 7.96 1.44 -4.35
N THR A 48 7.25 2.40 -3.74
CA THR A 48 7.13 2.52 -2.28
C THR A 48 6.49 1.27 -1.69
N ARG A 49 5.38 0.79 -2.30
CA ARG A 49 4.70 -0.45 -1.90
C ARG A 49 5.64 -1.65 -1.90
N ASN A 50 6.43 -1.82 -2.96
CA ASN A 50 7.37 -2.94 -3.05
C ASN A 50 8.48 -2.85 -1.99
N LYS A 51 8.98 -1.65 -1.68
CA LYS A 51 9.94 -1.46 -0.59
C LYS A 51 9.35 -1.85 0.76
N ILE A 52 8.10 -1.47 1.05
CA ILE A 52 7.40 -1.88 2.28
C ILE A 52 7.30 -3.41 2.35
N MET A 53 6.85 -4.05 1.27
CA MET A 53 6.79 -5.52 1.17
C MET A 53 8.13 -6.18 1.47
N MET A 54 9.24 -5.65 0.94
CA MET A 54 10.58 -6.17 1.20
C MET A 54 10.99 -6.01 2.67
N VAL A 55 10.70 -4.86 3.28
CA VAL A 55 10.97 -4.62 4.72
C VAL A 55 10.19 -5.60 5.59
N LEU A 56 8.90 -5.81 5.30
CA LEU A 56 8.08 -6.74 6.06
C LEU A 56 8.64 -8.17 6.01
N ASN A 57 8.89 -8.70 4.80
CA ASN A 57 9.43 -10.05 4.64
C ASN A 57 10.85 -10.22 5.18
N LYS A 58 11.66 -9.16 5.20
CA LYS A 58 13.02 -9.19 5.76
C LYS A 58 13.02 -9.44 7.27
N TYR A 59 12.03 -8.92 7.99
CA TYR A 59 11.99 -8.97 9.45
C TYR A 59 10.89 -9.89 10.01
N SER A 60 9.96 -10.38 9.18
CA SER A 60 8.80 -11.18 9.61
C SER A 60 9.16 -12.53 10.25
N MET A 61 10.37 -13.05 10.01
CA MET A 61 10.86 -14.28 10.66
C MET A 61 11.19 -14.09 12.15
N GLN A 62 11.43 -12.85 12.58
CA GLN A 62 11.88 -12.51 13.94
C GLN A 62 10.88 -11.63 14.69
N HIS A 63 9.96 -11.00 13.96
CA HIS A 63 9.01 -10.04 14.48
C HIS A 63 7.60 -10.38 14.03
N THR A 64 6.65 -10.19 14.92
CA THR A 64 5.22 -10.39 14.66
C THR A 64 4.56 -9.07 14.24
N MET A 65 3.45 -9.17 13.50
CA MET A 65 2.63 -8.01 13.11
C MET A 65 2.23 -7.11 14.31
N SER A 66 2.08 -7.70 15.50
CA SER A 66 1.68 -6.98 16.72
C SER A 66 2.70 -5.97 17.24
N GLU A 67 3.96 -6.06 16.81
CA GLU A 67 5.06 -5.17 17.21
C GLU A 67 5.00 -3.83 16.47
N TYR A 68 3.89 -3.11 16.63
CA TYR A 68 3.57 -1.88 15.92
C TYR A 68 4.69 -0.82 15.95
N LEU A 69 5.29 -0.56 17.12
CA LEU A 69 6.33 0.46 17.26
C LEU A 69 7.58 0.11 16.45
N PHE A 70 7.96 -1.17 16.44
CA PHE A 70 9.06 -1.68 15.64
C PHE A 70 8.79 -1.48 14.14
N TRP A 71 7.62 -1.90 13.66
CA TRP A 71 7.26 -1.75 12.24
C TRP A 71 7.21 -0.30 11.80
N LYS A 72 6.66 0.58 12.66
CA LYS A 72 6.67 2.02 12.41
C LYS A 72 8.09 2.53 12.25
N GLU A 73 8.96 2.27 13.20
CA GLU A 73 10.36 2.70 13.12
C GLU A 73 11.08 2.15 11.87
N LYS A 74 10.92 0.86 11.55
CA LYS A 74 11.58 0.23 10.40
C LYS A 74 11.08 0.74 9.06
N ILE A 75 9.78 0.85 8.87
CA ILE A 75 9.22 1.33 7.59
C ILE A 75 9.61 2.79 7.36
N TYR A 76 9.48 3.67 8.37
CA TYR A 76 9.86 5.07 8.21
C TYR A 76 11.37 5.29 8.05
N SER A 77 12.22 4.39 8.57
CA SER A 77 13.68 4.50 8.39
C SER A 77 14.18 3.93 7.06
N GLU A 78 13.58 2.85 6.55
CA GLU A 78 14.04 2.18 5.32
C GLU A 78 13.29 2.64 4.05
N VAL A 79 12.10 3.23 4.18
CA VAL A 79 11.25 3.68 3.05
C VAL A 79 11.13 5.21 3.05
N LYS A 80 12.11 5.89 2.45
CA LYS A 80 12.24 7.37 2.47
C LYS A 80 11.05 8.17 1.90
N ASP A 81 10.27 7.56 1.01
CA ASP A 81 9.12 8.19 0.34
C ASP A 81 7.78 7.69 0.90
N PHE A 82 7.78 7.10 2.10
CA PHE A 82 6.56 6.63 2.73
C PHE A 82 5.76 7.81 3.30
N PRO A 83 4.45 7.94 2.98
CA PRO A 83 3.63 9.03 3.50
C PRO A 83 3.56 8.97 5.03
N ASN A 84 3.47 10.15 5.64
CA ASN A 84 3.28 10.25 7.09
C ASN A 84 1.82 9.93 7.45
N LEU A 85 1.57 8.65 7.74
CA LEU A 85 0.29 8.15 8.22
C LEU A 85 0.13 8.39 9.72
N ASP A 86 -1.10 8.72 10.13
CA ASP A 86 -1.47 8.66 11.54
C ASP A 86 -1.42 7.21 12.08
N ASN A 87 -1.56 7.07 13.40
CA ASN A 87 -1.45 5.75 14.02
C ASN A 87 -2.56 4.78 13.62
N CYS A 88 -3.76 5.27 13.28
CA CYS A 88 -4.88 4.44 12.84
C CYS A 88 -4.60 3.90 11.43
N GLU A 89 -4.28 4.80 10.51
CA GLU A 89 -3.98 4.46 9.11
C GLU A 89 -2.74 3.59 8.98
N PHE A 90 -1.70 3.83 9.80
CA PHE A 90 -0.53 2.96 9.82
C PHE A 90 -0.89 1.53 10.25
N LYS A 91 -1.77 1.35 11.25
CA LYS A 91 -2.20 0.01 11.69
C LYS A 91 -3.02 -0.70 10.60
N LYS A 92 -3.91 0.02 9.92
CA LYS A 92 -4.67 -0.52 8.78
C LYS A 92 -3.73 -0.96 7.67
N MET A 93 -2.77 -0.09 7.29
CA MET A 93 -1.72 -0.41 6.33
C MET A 93 -0.99 -1.70 6.71
N LEU A 94 -0.49 -1.77 7.95
CA LEU A 94 0.29 -2.91 8.41
C LEU A 94 -0.53 -4.21 8.34
N LEU A 95 -1.80 -4.19 8.75
CA LEU A 95 -2.69 -5.35 8.66
C LEU A 95 -2.88 -5.82 7.21
N LEU A 96 -3.20 -4.89 6.30
CA LEU A 96 -3.42 -5.19 4.88
C LEU A 96 -2.17 -5.78 4.22
N PHE A 97 -1.03 -5.10 4.38
CA PHE A 97 0.23 -5.52 3.78
C PHE A 97 0.75 -6.82 4.39
N TRP A 98 0.52 -7.05 5.68
CA TRP A 98 0.89 -8.31 6.32
C TRP A 98 0.13 -9.47 5.70
N LYS A 99 -1.20 -9.34 5.60
CA LYS A 99 -2.07 -10.36 5.01
C LYS A 99 -1.72 -10.66 3.55
N ASP A 100 -1.42 -9.63 2.77
CA ASP A 100 -1.23 -9.78 1.33
C ASP A 100 0.20 -10.21 0.95
N TYR A 101 1.21 -9.90 1.76
CA TYR A 101 2.60 -10.00 1.33
C TYR A 101 3.57 -10.73 2.26
N VAL A 102 3.26 -10.93 3.54
CA VAL A 102 4.18 -11.64 4.43
C VAL A 102 4.01 -13.13 4.20
N ILE A 103 5.06 -13.76 3.68
CA ILE A 103 5.09 -15.21 3.49
C ILE A 103 5.47 -15.83 4.83
N THR A 104 4.53 -16.54 5.44
CA THR A 104 4.81 -17.44 6.56
C THR A 104 4.99 -18.85 6.01
N ASP A 105 6.07 -19.53 6.39
CA ASP A 105 6.20 -20.96 6.16
C ASP A 105 5.13 -21.65 7.04
N GLU A 106 4.01 -22.05 6.43
CA GLU A 106 3.10 -23.06 7.02
C GLU A 106 3.67 -24.47 6.87
#